data_AF-A0A534C0P1-F1
#
_entry.id   AF-A0A534C0P1-F1
#
_cell.length_a   1.000
_cell.length_b   1.000
_cell.length_c   1.000
_cell.angle_alpha   90.00
_cell.angle_beta   90.00
_cell.angle_gamma   90.00
#
_symmetry.space_group_name_H-M   'P 1'
#
loop_
_entity.id
_entity.type
_entity.pdbx_description
1 polymer ?
#
loop_
_entity_poly.entity_id
_entity_poly.type
_entity_poly.pdbx_seq_one_letter_code
_entity_poly.pdbx_strand_id
1 'polypeptide(L)'
;MTRRELAAAAVLIVIGCAQMAGDLLQIPLLKAFGAATSASPAPKVFTAQDGFETYANRFFLEWQDAAGKRQVLELSPEAYSGIQGPYNRRNVYGAVFSYAPVLDANPLTRPMFRTVLRRSFCGDRPVFAEVGVPADAARHGPMRIRLEPRRSTESQRFALSHEVRCNG
;
A
#
# COMPACT_ATOMS: atom_id res chain seq x y z
N MET A 1 -20.73 -12.89 -38.88
CA MET A 1 -21.25 -12.80 -37.51
C MET A 1 -22.76 -12.81 -37.52
N THR A 2 -23.39 -13.58 -36.65
CA THR A 2 -24.84 -13.54 -36.43
C THR A 2 -25.23 -12.31 -35.60
N ARG A 3 -26.52 -11.92 -35.62
CA ARG A 3 -27.05 -10.86 -34.74
C ARG A 3 -26.82 -11.16 -33.25
N ARG A 4 -26.83 -12.44 -32.88
CA ARG A 4 -26.57 -12.90 -31.51
C ARG A 4 -25.12 -12.69 -31.09
N GLU A 5 -24.17 -12.99 -31.98
CA GLU A 5 -22.75 -12.72 -31.75
C GLU A 5 -22.47 -11.23 -31.59
N LEU A 6 -23.07 -10.38 -32.42
CA LEU A 6 -22.96 -8.93 -32.31
C LEU A 6 -23.50 -8.42 -30.97
N ALA A 7 -24.67 -8.91 -30.54
CA ALA A 7 -25.24 -8.54 -29.25
C ALA A 7 -24.36 -8.98 -28.07
N ALA A 8 -23.84 -10.21 -28.11
CA ALA A 8 -22.94 -10.72 -27.09
C ALA A 8 -21.64 -9.91 -27.01
N ALA A 9 -21.03 -9.59 -28.16
CA ALA A 9 -19.83 -8.75 -28.22
C ALA A 9 -20.10 -7.35 -27.65
N ALA A 10 -21.23 -6.72 -28.00
CA ALA A 10 -21.59 -5.41 -27.47
C ALA A 10 -21.77 -5.44 -25.94
N VAL A 11 -22.43 -6.47 -25.40
CA VAL A 11 -22.58 -6.64 -23.94
C VAL A 11 -21.23 -6.80 -23.26
N LEU A 12 -20.33 -7.63 -23.80
CA LEU A 12 -19.00 -7.82 -23.24
C LEU A 12 -18.15 -6.56 -23.28
N ILE A 13 -18.26 -5.75 -24.35
CA ILE A 13 -17.58 -4.45 -24.44
C ILE A 13 -18.13 -3.48 -23.39
N VAL A 14 -19.46 -3.38 -23.25
CA VAL A 14 -20.10 -2.51 -22.25
C VAL A 14 -19.67 -2.90 -20.84
N ILE A 15 -19.71 -4.20 -20.51
CA ILE A 15 -19.25 -4.69 -19.20
C ILE A 15 -17.75 -4.39 -19.06
N GLY A 16 -16.93 -4.72 -20.05
CA GLY A 16 -15.48 -4.52 -20.05
C GLY A 16 -15.06 -3.07 -19.85
N CYS A 17 -15.84 -2.11 -20.34
CA CYS A 17 -15.57 -0.68 -20.20
C CYS A 17 -16.23 -0.03 -18.97
N ALA A 18 -17.15 -0.70 -18.28
CA ALA A 18 -17.93 -0.12 -17.20
C ALA A 18 -17.05 0.47 -16.08
N GLN A 19 -16.00 -0.24 -15.65
CA GLN A 19 -15.10 0.24 -14.59
C GLN A 19 -14.36 1.51 -15.00
N MET A 20 -13.86 1.57 -16.24
CA MET A 20 -13.15 2.74 -16.78
C MET A 20 -14.08 3.93 -16.97
N ALA A 21 -15.29 3.71 -17.50
CA ALA A 21 -16.29 4.75 -17.67
C ALA A 21 -16.75 5.32 -16.32
N GLY A 22 -16.99 4.46 -15.33
CA GLY A 22 -17.32 4.89 -13.97
C GLY A 22 -16.20 5.69 -13.31
N ASP A 23 -14.95 5.38 -13.61
CA ASP A 23 -13.80 6.14 -13.11
C ASP A 23 -13.64 7.48 -13.83
N LEU A 24 -13.74 7.53 -15.17
CA LEU A 24 -13.65 8.77 -15.95
C LEU A 24 -14.79 9.75 -15.63
N LEU A 25 -16.01 9.23 -15.50
CA LEU A 25 -17.22 10.01 -15.22
C LEU A 25 -17.45 10.27 -13.73
N GLN A 26 -16.56 9.77 -12.86
CA GLN A 26 -16.67 9.89 -11.40
C GLN A 26 -18.00 9.35 -10.84
N ILE A 27 -18.45 8.19 -11.34
CA ILE A 27 -19.67 7.47 -10.91
C ILE A 27 -19.27 6.21 -10.11
N PRO A 28 -19.23 6.26 -8.76
CA PRO A 28 -18.70 5.17 -7.94
C PRO A 28 -19.45 3.84 -8.11
N LEU A 29 -20.78 3.89 -8.27
CA LEU A 29 -21.60 2.70 -8.45
C LEU A 29 -21.29 1.95 -9.76
N LEU A 30 -21.08 2.69 -10.85
CA LEU A 30 -20.72 2.09 -12.14
C LEU A 30 -19.32 1.45 -12.08
N LYS A 31 -18.38 2.13 -11.41
CA LYS A 31 -17.04 1.60 -11.15
C LYS A 31 -17.09 0.32 -10.31
N ALA A 32 -17.89 0.32 -9.24
CA ALA A 32 -18.06 -0.83 -8.35
C ALA A 32 -18.72 -2.01 -9.07
N PHE A 33 -19.75 -1.77 -9.88
CA PHE A 33 -20.39 -2.80 -10.68
C PHE A 33 -19.40 -3.42 -11.68
N GLY A 34 -18.68 -2.59 -12.44
CA GLY A 34 -17.64 -3.05 -13.36
C GLY A 34 -16.59 -3.92 -12.66
N ALA A 35 -16.07 -3.46 -11.51
CA ALA A 35 -15.09 -4.21 -10.72
C ALA A 35 -15.63 -5.55 -10.21
N ALA A 36 -16.88 -5.59 -9.73
CA ALA A 36 -17.50 -6.81 -9.21
C ALA A 36 -17.63 -7.91 -10.27
N THR A 37 -17.79 -7.54 -11.55
CA THR A 37 -17.86 -8.53 -12.64
C THR A 37 -16.54 -9.26 -12.89
N SER A 38 -15.39 -8.71 -12.45
CA SER A 38 -14.04 -9.13 -12.83
C SER A 38 -13.73 -9.12 -14.34
N ALA A 39 -14.73 -8.83 -15.18
CA ALA A 39 -14.63 -8.75 -16.65
C ALA A 39 -14.28 -7.33 -17.14
N SER A 40 -14.29 -6.34 -16.24
CA SER A 40 -13.91 -4.94 -16.51
C SER A 40 -12.58 -4.57 -15.84
N PRO A 41 -11.44 -5.17 -16.21
CA PRO A 41 -10.19 -4.83 -15.56
C PRO A 41 -9.79 -3.38 -15.88
N ALA A 42 -9.68 -2.53 -14.86
CA ALA A 42 -8.94 -1.27 -14.95
C ALA A 42 -7.70 -1.38 -14.05
N PRO A 43 -6.58 -1.98 -14.53
CA PRO A 43 -5.41 -2.26 -13.72
C PRO A 43 -4.70 -0.95 -13.35
N LYS A 44 -5.08 -0.35 -12.22
CA LYS A 44 -4.41 0.81 -11.62
C LYS A 44 -3.33 0.36 -10.63
N VAL A 45 -2.46 -0.52 -11.10
CA VAL A 45 -1.27 -0.95 -10.36
C VAL A 45 -0.11 -0.05 -10.77
N PHE A 46 0.68 0.43 -9.80
CA PHE A 46 1.83 1.32 -10.06
C PHE A 46 1.46 2.69 -10.66
N THR A 47 0.46 3.35 -10.10
CA THR A 47 0.06 4.72 -10.48
C THR A 47 -0.32 5.51 -9.24
N ALA A 48 -0.42 6.84 -9.38
CA ALA A 48 -0.94 7.70 -8.34
C ALA A 48 -2.32 7.24 -7.86
N GLN A 49 -2.45 7.02 -6.55
CA GLN A 49 -3.76 6.82 -5.92
C GLN A 49 -4.15 7.99 -5.10
N ASP A 50 -5.35 8.50 -5.35
CA ASP A 50 -5.79 9.79 -4.86
C ASP A 50 -4.66 10.80 -4.98
N GLY A 51 -4.14 10.98 -6.20
CA GLY A 51 -3.06 11.92 -6.51
C GLY A 51 -1.73 11.70 -5.77
N PHE A 52 -1.55 10.62 -5.01
CA PHE A 52 -0.30 10.29 -4.35
C PHE A 52 0.42 9.20 -5.14
N GLU A 53 1.60 9.51 -5.69
CA GLU A 53 2.43 8.52 -6.37
C GLU A 53 3.05 7.54 -5.36
N THR A 54 2.56 6.31 -5.32
CA THR A 54 2.85 5.36 -4.24
C THR A 54 4.23 4.71 -4.37
N TYR A 55 4.80 4.62 -5.57
CA TYR A 55 6.05 3.87 -5.82
C TYR A 55 7.29 4.74 -6.04
N ALA A 56 7.13 6.03 -6.30
CA ALA A 56 8.27 6.93 -6.58
C ALA A 56 8.88 7.57 -5.32
N ASN A 57 8.50 7.13 -4.12
CA ASN A 57 9.01 7.67 -2.85
C ASN A 57 10.28 6.95 -2.39
N ARG A 58 11.03 7.59 -1.49
CA ARG A 58 12.00 6.90 -0.64
C ARG A 58 11.30 6.50 0.66
N PHE A 59 11.68 5.35 1.21
CA PHE A 59 11.03 4.76 2.36
C PHE A 59 12.06 4.53 3.47
N PHE A 60 11.72 4.92 4.69
CA PHE A 60 12.60 4.80 5.84
C PHE A 60 11.91 4.08 6.98
N LEU A 61 12.65 3.16 7.59
CA LEU A 61 12.35 2.52 8.85
C LEU A 61 13.15 3.22 9.95
N GLU A 62 12.49 3.60 11.04
CA GLU A 62 13.13 4.27 12.16
C GLU A 62 12.78 3.61 13.48
N TRP A 63 13.79 3.50 14.36
CA TRP A 63 13.65 2.90 15.68
C TRP A 63 14.66 3.47 16.66
N GLN A 64 14.56 3.07 17.92
CA GLN A 64 15.56 3.33 18.95
C GLN A 64 16.32 2.03 19.26
N ASP A 65 17.63 2.11 19.39
CA ASP A 65 18.43 0.98 19.89
C ASP A 65 18.44 0.93 21.43
N ALA A 66 19.11 -0.08 21.98
CA ALA A 66 19.22 -0.29 23.42
C ALA A 66 19.91 0.88 24.17
N ALA A 67 20.68 1.73 23.47
CA ALA A 67 21.29 2.93 24.04
C ALA A 67 20.38 4.16 23.91
N GLY A 68 19.15 3.99 23.42
CA GLY A 68 18.20 5.07 23.15
C GLY A 68 18.57 5.92 21.92
N LYS A 69 19.55 5.49 21.12
CA LYS A 69 19.95 6.22 19.92
C LYS A 69 19.01 5.89 18.77
N ARG A 70 18.57 6.94 18.05
CA ARG A 70 17.74 6.79 16.86
C ARG A 70 18.53 6.15 15.72
N GLN A 71 17.97 5.09 15.18
CA GLN A 71 18.45 4.36 14.02
C GLN A 71 17.50 4.60 12.85
N VAL A 72 18.06 4.62 11.64
CA VAL A 72 17.33 4.85 10.39
C VAL A 72 17.86 3.88 9.35
N LEU A 73 16.96 3.17 8.68
CA LEU A 73 17.26 2.31 7.54
C LEU A 73 16.43 2.75 6.35
N GLU A 74 17.08 3.08 5.23
CA GLU A 74 16.39 3.28 3.96
C GLU A 74 16.04 1.90 3.38
N LEU A 75 14.76 1.70 3.07
CA LEU A 75 14.27 0.48 2.46
C LEU A 75 14.50 0.54 0.95
N SER A 76 15.75 0.34 0.54
CA SER A 76 16.13 0.21 -0.87
C SER A 76 15.58 -1.09 -1.48
N PRO A 77 15.58 -1.25 -2.82
CA PRO A 77 15.24 -2.52 -3.45
C PRO A 77 16.03 -3.71 -2.90
N GLU A 78 17.31 -3.51 -2.60
CA GLU A 78 18.21 -4.51 -2.02
C GLU A 78 17.77 -4.88 -0.60
N ALA A 79 17.51 -3.90 0.26
CA ALA A 79 17.00 -4.16 1.61
C ALA A 79 15.62 -4.85 1.57
N TYR A 80 14.73 -4.39 0.69
CA TYR A 80 13.39 -4.96 0.52
C TYR A 80 13.40 -6.41 0.01
N SER A 81 14.40 -6.79 -0.78
CA SER A 81 14.59 -8.17 -1.25
C SER A 81 14.80 -9.18 -0.10
N GLY A 82 15.16 -8.68 1.09
CA GLY A 82 15.24 -9.48 2.32
C GLY A 82 13.90 -10.07 2.77
N ILE A 83 12.76 -9.48 2.39
CA ILE A 83 11.44 -10.00 2.74
C ILE A 83 11.18 -11.32 2.00
N GLN A 84 11.15 -12.43 2.74
CA GLN A 84 11.04 -13.77 2.20
C GLN A 84 9.60 -14.19 1.86
N GLY A 85 9.44 -15.38 1.30
CA GLY A 85 8.12 -16.00 1.09
C GLY A 85 7.38 -15.55 -0.18
N PRO A 86 6.09 -15.90 -0.30
CA PRO A 86 5.35 -15.79 -1.55
C PRO A 86 5.03 -14.34 -1.93
N TYR A 87 4.73 -14.13 -3.21
CA TYR A 87 4.42 -12.82 -3.79
C TYR A 87 3.38 -12.02 -3.00
N ASN A 88 2.27 -12.67 -2.61
CA ASN A 88 1.19 -12.02 -1.85
C ASN A 88 1.67 -11.46 -0.50
N ARG A 89 2.57 -12.18 0.18
CA ARG A 89 3.17 -11.72 1.44
C ARG A 89 3.97 -10.44 1.20
N ARG A 90 4.86 -10.46 0.19
CA ARG A 90 5.67 -9.30 -0.16
C ARG A 90 4.79 -8.11 -0.52
N ASN A 91 3.73 -8.30 -1.31
CA ASN A 91 2.81 -7.21 -1.66
C ASN A 91 2.08 -6.61 -0.47
N VAL A 92 1.66 -7.41 0.51
CA VAL A 92 1.01 -6.90 1.73
C VAL A 92 1.96 -5.97 2.48
N TYR A 93 3.21 -6.38 2.69
CA TYR A 93 4.19 -5.55 3.39
C TYR A 93 4.70 -4.39 2.55
N GLY A 94 4.79 -4.55 1.23
CA GLY A 94 5.08 -3.45 0.31
C GLY A 94 4.01 -2.36 0.39
N ALA A 95 2.72 -2.74 0.41
CA ALA A 95 1.61 -1.80 0.51
C ALA A 95 1.61 -1.00 1.83
N VAL A 96 2.11 -1.58 2.92
CA VAL A 96 2.29 -0.84 4.19
C VAL A 96 3.22 0.37 4.01
N PHE A 97 4.18 0.31 3.10
CA PHE A 97 5.07 1.43 2.80
C PHE A 97 4.52 2.32 1.70
N SER A 98 4.30 1.74 0.51
CA SER A 98 3.99 2.53 -0.69
C SER A 98 2.63 3.19 -0.62
N TYR A 99 1.65 2.56 0.03
CA TYR A 99 0.28 3.05 0.14
C TYR A 99 -0.08 3.60 1.53
N ALA A 100 0.87 3.66 2.47
CA ALA A 100 0.62 4.11 3.85
C ALA A 100 -0.23 5.40 3.94
N PRO A 101 0.13 6.47 3.18
CA PRO A 101 -0.57 7.75 3.30
C PRO A 101 -2.03 7.67 2.83
N VAL A 102 -2.27 6.93 1.74
CA VAL A 102 -3.62 6.73 1.17
C VAL A 102 -4.47 5.83 2.07
N LEU A 103 -3.89 4.72 2.55
CA LEU A 103 -4.61 3.73 3.35
C LEU A 103 -4.96 4.24 4.75
N ASP A 104 -4.10 5.05 5.38
CA ASP A 104 -4.39 5.65 6.69
C ASP A 104 -5.34 6.84 6.57
N ALA A 105 -5.32 7.59 5.46
CA ALA A 105 -6.25 8.70 5.23
C ALA A 105 -7.70 8.21 5.07
N ASN A 106 -7.92 7.05 4.45
CA ASN A 106 -9.26 6.50 4.22
C ASN A 106 -9.79 5.72 5.43
N PRO A 107 -10.94 6.11 6.03
CA PRO A 107 -11.52 5.44 7.20
C PRO A 107 -11.84 3.95 7.01
N LEU A 108 -12.17 3.51 5.78
CA LEU A 108 -12.52 2.12 5.50
C LEU A 108 -11.28 1.21 5.48
N THR A 109 -10.13 1.72 5.02
CA THR A 109 -8.89 0.96 4.92
C THR A 109 -7.98 1.10 6.13
N ARG A 110 -8.14 2.18 6.90
CA ARG A 110 -7.30 2.52 8.07
C ARG A 110 -7.19 1.37 9.08
N PRO A 111 -8.25 0.66 9.50
CA PRO A 111 -8.12 -0.42 10.48
C PRO A 111 -7.27 -1.60 9.97
N MET A 112 -7.45 -1.95 8.69
CA MET A 112 -6.64 -2.98 8.03
C MET A 112 -5.17 -2.55 7.97
N PHE A 113 -4.91 -1.34 7.49
CA PHE A 113 -3.55 -0.78 7.40
C PHE A 113 -2.84 -0.79 8.75
N ARG A 114 -3.48 -0.29 9.81
CA ARG A 114 -2.89 -0.24 11.16
C ARG A 114 -2.59 -1.62 11.72
N THR A 115 -3.45 -2.60 11.44
CA THR A 115 -3.22 -4.00 11.83
C THR A 115 -1.97 -4.55 11.15
N VAL A 116 -1.85 -4.40 9.83
CA VAL A 116 -0.68 -4.90 9.09
C VAL A 116 0.59 -4.15 9.51
N LEU A 117 0.54 -2.83 9.61
CA LEU A 117 1.65 -1.99 10.07
C LEU A 117 2.14 -2.42 11.46
N ARG A 118 1.23 -2.65 12.41
CA ARG A 118 1.57 -3.19 13.74
C ARG A 118 2.24 -4.57 13.61
N ARG A 119 1.70 -5.47 12.79
CA ARG A 119 2.26 -6.81 12.60
C ARG A 119 3.64 -6.80 11.94
N SER A 120 3.96 -5.78 11.15
CA SER A 120 5.27 -5.63 10.54
C SER A 120 6.38 -5.36 11.56
N PHE A 121 6.07 -4.64 12.64
CA PHE A 121 7.01 -4.27 13.71
C PHE A 121 6.91 -5.13 14.97
N CYS A 122 5.75 -5.73 15.25
CA CYS A 122 5.45 -6.35 16.54
C CYS A 122 5.19 -7.87 16.45
N GLY A 123 5.44 -8.55 17.57
CA GLY A 123 5.24 -9.99 17.77
C GLY A 123 6.53 -10.79 17.63
N ASP A 124 6.43 -12.12 17.62
CA ASP A 124 7.60 -13.01 17.75
C ASP A 124 8.53 -13.01 16.52
N ARG A 125 7.98 -12.71 15.34
CA ARG A 125 8.71 -12.68 14.06
C ARG A 125 8.28 -11.45 13.25
N PRO A 126 8.70 -10.25 13.65
CA PRO A 126 8.37 -9.04 12.91
C PRO A 126 9.02 -9.09 11.54
N VAL A 127 8.27 -8.76 10.49
CA VAL A 127 8.77 -8.86 9.11
C VAL A 127 9.94 -7.93 8.86
N PHE A 128 10.00 -6.79 9.57
CA PHE A 128 11.12 -5.87 9.39
C PHE A 128 12.44 -6.37 9.98
N ALA A 129 12.43 -7.47 10.75
CA ALA A 129 13.68 -8.18 11.06
C ALA A 129 14.35 -8.80 9.83
N GLU A 130 13.59 -9.14 8.80
CA GLU A 130 14.13 -9.69 7.55
C GLU A 130 14.86 -8.65 6.70
N VAL A 131 14.66 -7.36 6.98
CA VAL A 131 15.30 -6.23 6.25
C VAL A 131 16.31 -5.47 7.11
N GLY A 132 16.70 -6.04 8.27
CA GLY A 132 17.78 -5.52 9.10
C GLY A 132 17.37 -4.71 10.33
N VAL A 133 16.08 -4.61 10.65
CA VAL A 133 15.64 -4.02 11.93
C VAL A 133 15.82 -5.06 13.05
N PRO A 134 16.50 -4.76 14.18
CA PRO A 134 16.62 -5.71 15.27
C PRO A 134 15.25 -6.20 15.76
N ALA A 135 15.09 -7.51 16.00
CA ALA A 135 13.80 -8.09 16.40
C ALA A 135 13.30 -7.57 17.76
N ASP A 136 14.21 -7.09 18.61
CA ASP A 136 13.93 -6.48 19.90
C ASP A 136 13.77 -4.95 19.84
N ALA A 137 13.93 -4.32 18.67
CA ALA A 137 13.86 -2.86 18.49
C ALA A 137 12.58 -2.24 19.10
N ALA A 138 11.47 -2.95 18.99
CA ALA A 138 10.18 -2.55 19.54
C ALA A 138 10.16 -2.41 21.08
N ARG A 139 11.11 -3.01 21.80
CA ARG A 139 11.23 -2.91 23.27
C ARG A 139 11.86 -1.58 23.71
N HIS A 140 12.62 -0.95 22.83
CA HIS A 140 13.43 0.23 23.13
C HIS A 140 12.70 1.54 22.80
N GLY A 141 11.55 1.48 22.12
CA GLY A 141 10.74 2.67 21.86
C GLY A 141 9.74 2.50 20.72
N PRO A 142 9.03 3.59 20.34
CA PRO A 142 8.19 3.60 19.16
C PRO A 142 9.00 3.33 17.89
N MET A 143 8.38 2.58 16.98
CA MET A 143 8.87 2.32 15.64
C MET A 143 8.13 3.19 14.64
N ARG A 144 8.75 3.53 13.52
CA ARG A 144 8.14 4.44 12.54
C ARG A 144 8.48 4.07 11.12
N ILE A 145 7.49 4.18 10.24
CA ILE A 145 7.70 4.31 8.80
C ILE A 145 7.68 5.79 8.44
N ARG A 146 8.59 6.21 7.56
CA ARG A 146 8.62 7.56 7.01
C ARG A 146 8.82 7.51 5.50
N LEU A 147 8.06 8.32 4.79
CA LEU A 147 8.11 8.44 3.35
C LEU A 147 8.71 9.81 2.98
N GLU A 148 9.58 9.82 1.98
CA GLU A 148 10.06 11.05 1.34
C GLU A 148 9.68 11.02 -0.14
N PRO A 149 8.70 11.83 -0.56
CA PRO A 149 8.35 12.01 -1.96
C PRO A 149 9.50 12.60 -2.76
N ARG A 150 9.78 12.03 -3.93
CA ARG A 150 10.74 12.61 -4.88
C ARG A 150 10.22 13.89 -5.55
N ARG A 151 8.90 14.12 -5.53
CA ARG A 151 8.24 15.35 -6.01
C ARG A 151 7.31 15.87 -4.91
N SER A 152 7.50 17.13 -4.51
CA SER A 152 6.96 17.69 -3.25
C SER A 152 5.51 18.20 -3.32
N THR A 153 4.94 18.36 -4.51
CA THR A 153 3.66 19.07 -4.71
C THR A 153 2.42 18.25 -4.41
N GLU A 154 2.49 16.91 -4.47
CA GLU A 154 1.32 16.03 -4.32
C GLU A 154 1.11 15.48 -2.90
N SER A 155 2.12 15.62 -2.03
CA SER A 155 2.16 14.98 -0.72
C SER A 155 1.67 15.84 0.45
N GLN A 156 1.36 17.13 0.22
CA GLN A 156 1.06 18.09 1.30
C GLN A 156 -0.20 17.74 2.09
N ARG A 157 -1.09 16.92 1.53
CA ARG A 157 -2.36 16.53 2.17
C ARG A 157 -2.31 15.24 2.98
N PHE A 158 -1.21 14.48 2.92
CA PHE A 158 -1.13 13.18 3.57
C PHE A 158 -0.09 13.15 4.69
N ALA A 159 -0.34 12.32 5.70
CA ALA A 159 0.68 11.97 6.67
C ALA A 159 1.76 11.11 6.00
N LEU A 160 3.01 11.58 6.04
CA LEU A 160 4.16 10.87 5.47
C LEU A 160 4.92 10.08 6.53
N SER A 161 4.38 10.00 7.74
CA SER A 161 4.98 9.25 8.83
C SER A 161 3.93 8.60 9.69
N HIS A 162 4.13 7.32 9.99
CA HIS A 162 3.22 6.53 10.80
C HIS A 162 4.02 5.81 11.89
N GLU A 163 3.63 6.04 13.15
CA GLU A 163 4.26 5.48 14.33
C GLU A 163 3.49 4.26 14.83
N VAL A 164 4.23 3.28 15.34
CA VAL A 164 3.72 2.09 16.01
C VAL A 164 4.37 1.96 17.38
N ARG A 165 3.56 1.59 18.37
CA ARG A 165 4.03 1.12 19.68
C ARG A 165 3.58 -0.32 19.85
N CYS A 166 4.51 -1.19 20.21
CA CYS A 166 4.23 -2.61 20.42
C CYS A 166 3.79 -2.94 21.86
N ASN A 167 3.69 -1.93 22.73
CA ASN A 167 3.21 -2.09 24.11
C ASN A 167 1.68 -2.10 24.13
N GLY A 168 1.12 -3.29 24.29
CA GLY A 168 -0.30 -3.60 24.33
C GLY A 168 -0.49 -5.10 24.25
#